data_AF-A0A971BHT7-F1
#
_entry.id   AF-A0A971BHT7-F1
#
_cell.length_a   1.000
_cell.length_b   1.000
_cell.length_c   1.000
_cell.angle_alpha   90.00
_cell.angle_beta   90.00
_cell.angle_gamma   90.00
#
_symmetry.space_group_name_H-M   'P 1'
#
loop_
_entity.id
_entity.type
_entity.pdbx_description
1 polymer ?
#
loop_
_entity_poly.entity_id
_entity_poly.type
_entity_poly.pdbx_seq_one_letter_code
_entity_poly.pdbx_strand_id
1 'polypeptide(L)'
;FGCHFILKIDKILMKERFYDAIVNGVRASLFPRMPVDYGYRDSTNFWYTKFRRPIAMKIPAAREADLTGVVFAADRMDDKIKFTEDACRMMTKVPRVFLKTALQGCVDWARENNVTLITPEHMKIINDKRSKEKNK
;
A
#
# COMPACT_ATOMS: atom_id res chain seq x y z
N PHE A 1 6.71 -17.68 12.91
CA PHE A 1 7.26 -18.45 11.79
C PHE A 1 6.18 -18.62 10.73
N GLY A 2 6.21 -17.81 9.67
CA GLY A 2 5.29 -17.96 8.54
C GLY A 2 5.84 -19.01 7.58
N CYS A 3 5.04 -20.03 7.25
CA CYS A 3 5.43 -21.01 6.23
C CYS A 3 5.50 -20.31 4.87
N HIS A 4 6.72 -20.02 4.39
CA HIS A 4 6.94 -19.56 3.03
C HIS A 4 6.90 -20.78 2.11
N PHE A 5 5.73 -21.10 1.57
CA PHE A 5 5.64 -22.06 0.47
C PHE A 5 6.35 -21.46 -0.75
N ILE A 6 7.60 -21.87 -0.97
CA ILE A 6 8.32 -21.55 -2.21
C ILE A 6 7.86 -22.56 -3.26
N LEU A 7 6.92 -22.15 -4.10
CA LEU A 7 6.49 -22.94 -5.24
C LEU A 7 7.61 -22.89 -6.30
N LYS A 8 8.31 -24.01 -6.48
CA LYS A 8 9.28 -24.18 -7.56
C LYS A 8 8.58 -24.84 -8.76
N ILE A 9 8.54 -24.13 -9.89
CA ILE A 9 7.97 -24.63 -11.15
C ILE A 9 9.09 -24.72 -12.18
N ASP A 10 9.50 -25.93 -12.54
CA ASP A 10 10.64 -26.14 -13.45
C ASP A 10 10.25 -26.13 -14.93
N LYS A 11 9.02 -26.54 -15.26
CA LYS A 11 8.54 -26.65 -16.65
C LYS A 11 7.28 -25.83 -16.83
N ILE A 12 7.44 -24.61 -17.34
CA ILE A 12 6.33 -23.71 -17.68
C ILE A 12 6.15 -23.72 -19.18
N LEU A 13 5.00 -24.21 -19.65
CA LEU A 13 4.60 -24.02 -21.04
C LEU A 13 4.12 -22.58 -21.20
N MET A 14 4.86 -21.77 -21.97
CA MET A 14 4.52 -20.37 -22.22
C MET A 14 4.80 -19.96 -23.66
N LYS A 15 4.13 -18.89 -24.10
CA LYS A 15 4.42 -18.26 -25.39
C LYS A 15 5.73 -17.47 -25.28
N GLU A 16 6.52 -17.49 -26.34
CA GLU A 16 7.82 -16.81 -26.44
C GLU A 16 7.74 -15.33 -26.01
N ARG A 17 6.75 -14.59 -26.50
CA ARG A 17 6.52 -13.18 -26.10
C ARG A 17 6.42 -12.96 -24.58
N PHE A 18 5.95 -13.95 -23.82
CA PHE A 18 5.82 -13.85 -22.37
C PHE A 18 7.15 -14.16 -21.68
N TYR A 19 7.94 -15.08 -22.24
CA TYR A 19 9.29 -15.35 -21.78
C TYR A 19 10.17 -14.09 -21.92
N ASP A 20 10.15 -13.47 -23.10
CA ASP A 20 10.93 -12.26 -23.36
C ASP A 20 10.53 -11.10 -22.44
N ALA A 21 9.24 -10.99 -22.10
CA ALA A 21 8.75 -9.99 -21.17
C ALA A 21 9.25 -10.19 -19.74
N ILE A 22 9.49 -11.44 -19.31
CA ILE A 22 10.06 -11.76 -18.00
C ILE A 22 11.55 -11.41 -17.99
N VAL A 23 12.29 -11.82 -19.02
CA VAL A 23 13.75 -11.69 -19.08
C VAL A 23 14.18 -10.25 -19.37
N ASN A 24 13.52 -9.58 -20.31
CA ASN A 24 13.95 -8.27 -20.83
C ASN A 24 13.21 -7.07 -20.21
N GLY A 25 12.26 -7.32 -19.30
CA GLY A 25 11.55 -6.28 -18.54
C GLY A 25 10.05 -6.24 -18.77
N VAL A 26 9.31 -6.23 -17.65
CA VAL A 26 7.85 -6.42 -17.63
C VAL A 26 7.10 -5.11 -17.95
N ARG A 27 6.18 -5.17 -18.92
CA ARG A 27 5.17 -4.14 -19.19
C ARG A 27 3.78 -4.76 -19.16
N ALA A 28 2.79 -4.01 -18.67
CA ALA A 28 1.40 -4.49 -18.54
C ALA A 28 0.77 -4.97 -19.86
N SER A 29 1.22 -4.44 -21.00
CA SER A 29 0.76 -4.85 -22.33
C SER A 29 1.36 -6.15 -22.85
N LEU A 30 2.47 -6.61 -22.26
CA LEU A 30 3.20 -7.80 -22.73
C LEU A 30 2.56 -9.11 -22.24
N PHE A 31 1.74 -9.03 -21.19
CA PHE A 31 0.99 -10.16 -20.64
C PHE A 31 -0.46 -10.16 -21.13
N PRO A 32 -1.11 -11.34 -21.20
CA PRO A 32 -2.51 -11.38 -21.55
C PRO A 32 -3.31 -10.71 -20.44
N ARG A 33 -4.40 -10.05 -20.80
CA ARG A 33 -5.35 -9.55 -19.81
C ARG A 33 -6.00 -10.77 -19.15
N MET A 34 -5.45 -11.19 -18.02
CA MET A 34 -5.90 -12.38 -17.28
C MET A 34 -7.21 -12.09 -16.57
N PRO A 35 -8.24 -12.94 -16.72
CA PRO A 35 -9.43 -12.81 -15.89
C PRO A 35 -9.10 -13.01 -14.41
N VAL A 36 -9.90 -12.38 -13.55
CA VAL A 36 -9.83 -12.61 -12.10
C VAL A 36 -10.48 -13.95 -11.73
N ASP A 37 -11.42 -14.41 -12.55
CA ASP A 37 -12.16 -15.67 -12.36
C ASP A 37 -11.77 -16.70 -13.43
N TYR A 38 -11.00 -17.70 -13.02
CA TYR A 38 -10.69 -18.89 -13.83
C TYR A 38 -10.45 -20.14 -12.98
N GLY A 39 -10.64 -21.32 -13.56
CA GLY A 39 -10.31 -22.59 -12.93
C GLY A 39 -11.09 -23.77 -13.50
N TYR A 40 -10.67 -24.97 -13.12
CA TYR A 40 -11.45 -26.18 -13.31
C TYR A 40 -12.62 -26.17 -12.32
N ARG A 41 -13.85 -26.18 -12.83
CA ARG A 41 -15.08 -26.36 -12.03
C ARG A 41 -15.65 -27.76 -12.16
N ASP A 42 -15.21 -28.47 -13.19
CA ASP A 42 -15.48 -29.85 -13.51
C ASP A 42 -14.19 -30.46 -14.09
N SER A 43 -14.21 -31.76 -14.39
CA SER A 43 -13.09 -32.46 -15.00
C SER A 43 -13.00 -32.28 -16.52
N THR A 44 -13.93 -31.55 -17.13
CA THR A 44 -14.08 -31.44 -18.58
C THR A 44 -13.63 -30.11 -19.14
N ASN A 45 -13.76 -29.03 -18.38
CA ASN A 45 -13.54 -27.68 -18.87
C ASN A 45 -12.69 -26.85 -17.91
N PHE A 46 -11.76 -26.10 -18.50
CA PHE A 46 -11.13 -24.98 -17.82
C PHE A 46 -11.97 -23.73 -18.08
N TRP A 47 -12.71 -23.31 -17.05
CA TRP A 47 -13.61 -22.17 -17.14
C TRP A 47 -12.82 -20.88 -16.95
N TYR A 48 -13.04 -19.90 -17.81
CA TYR A 48 -12.44 -18.56 -17.66
C TYR A 48 -13.37 -17.51 -18.26
N THR A 49 -13.33 -16.29 -17.72
CA THR A 49 -14.00 -15.13 -18.31
C THR A 49 -13.00 -14.30 -19.14
N LYS A 50 -13.45 -13.40 -20.02
CA LYS A 50 -12.52 -12.40 -20.58
C LYS A 50 -12.27 -11.34 -19.52
N PHE A 51 -11.02 -10.87 -19.40
CA PHE A 51 -10.72 -9.75 -18.50
C PHE A 51 -11.58 -8.53 -18.84
N ARG A 52 -12.29 -8.04 -17.82
CA ARG A 52 -13.03 -6.79 -17.83
C ARG A 52 -12.37 -5.83 -16.83
N ARG A 53 -12.37 -4.53 -17.15
CA ARG A 53 -11.83 -3.49 -16.26
C ARG A 53 -12.51 -3.61 -14.87
N PRO A 54 -11.75 -3.68 -13.76
CA PRO A 54 -12.34 -3.71 -12.43
C PRO A 54 -13.21 -2.48 -12.15
N ILE A 55 -14.29 -2.68 -11.40
CA ILE A 55 -15.15 -1.59 -10.94
C ILE A 55 -14.55 -1.04 -9.64
N ALA A 56 -14.17 0.24 -9.65
CA ALA A 56 -13.67 0.90 -8.45
C ALA A 56 -14.83 1.16 -7.48
N MET A 57 -15.00 0.28 -6.50
CA MET A 57 -15.90 0.52 -5.38
C MET A 57 -15.15 1.30 -4.31
N LYS A 58 -15.68 2.46 -3.89
CA LYS A 58 -15.13 3.18 -2.75
C LYS A 58 -15.38 2.34 -1.50
N ILE A 59 -14.34 2.14 -0.70
CA ILE A 59 -14.50 1.61 0.65
C ILE A 59 -15.50 2.53 1.36
N PRO A 60 -16.54 1.99 2.04
CA PRO A 60 -17.46 2.80 2.82
C PRO A 60 -16.68 3.76 3.71
N ALA A 61 -16.96 5.06 3.57
CA ALA A 61 -16.29 6.06 4.38
C ALA A 61 -16.80 5.92 5.82
N ALA A 62 -16.08 5.16 6.64
CA ALA A 62 -16.15 5.38 8.08
C ALA A 62 -15.76 6.85 8.33
N ARG A 63 -16.45 7.53 9.25
CA ARG A 63 -16.17 8.92 9.63
C ARG A 63 -14.72 9.14 10.07
N GLU A 64 -14.03 8.09 10.48
CA GLU A 64 -12.63 8.09 10.92
C GLU A 64 -11.84 7.01 10.17
N ALA A 65 -10.56 7.27 9.90
CA ALA A 65 -9.68 6.21 9.43
C ALA A 65 -9.49 5.19 10.57
N ASP A 66 -9.67 3.91 10.26
CA ASP A 66 -9.38 2.82 11.20
C ASP A 66 -7.92 2.94 11.66
N LEU A 67 -7.70 2.89 12.98
CA LEU A 67 -6.38 2.99 13.60
C LEU A 67 -5.42 1.98 13.00
N THR A 68 -5.90 0.76 12.74
CA THR A 68 -5.08 -0.29 12.12
C THR A 68 -4.60 0.11 10.72
N GLY A 69 -5.46 0.77 9.94
CA GLY A 69 -5.12 1.29 8.61
C GLY A 69 -4.12 2.44 8.65
N VAL A 70 -4.16 3.26 9.70
CA VAL A 70 -3.20 4.35 9.91
C VAL A 70 -1.84 3.81 10.34
N VAL A 71 -1.80 2.89 11.31
CA VAL A 71 -0.57 2.20 11.73
C VAL A 71 0.09 1.51 10.53
N PHE A 72 -0.69 0.76 9.75
CA PHE A 72 -0.20 0.09 8.56
C PHE A 72 0.29 1.05 7.45
N ALA A 73 -0.29 2.24 7.36
CA ALA A 73 0.21 3.28 6.45
C ALA A 73 1.53 3.86 6.97
N ALA A 74 1.62 4.17 8.26
CA ALA A 74 2.79 4.74 8.92
C ALA A 74 4.01 3.81 8.85
N ASP A 75 3.82 2.52 9.12
CA ASP A 75 4.92 1.53 9.11
C ASP A 75 5.60 1.36 7.76
N ARG A 76 4.87 1.66 6.67
CA ARG A 76 5.38 1.58 5.29
C ARG A 76 6.01 2.86 4.79
N MET A 77 5.99 3.94 5.57
CA MET A 77 6.57 5.21 5.14
C MET A 77 8.09 5.18 5.19
N ASP A 78 8.66 4.55 6.22
CA ASP A 78 10.10 4.51 6.43
C ASP A 78 10.50 3.24 7.22
N ASP A 79 11.69 2.72 6.92
CA ASP A 79 12.25 1.54 7.57
C ASP A 79 12.78 1.84 8.97
N LYS A 80 13.27 3.07 9.20
CA LYS A 80 13.95 3.51 10.43
C LYS A 80 13.07 4.39 11.32
N ILE A 81 12.24 5.24 10.73
CA ILE A 81 11.37 6.17 11.47
C ILE A 81 10.02 5.49 11.72
N LYS A 82 9.69 5.27 12.99
CA LYS A 82 8.46 4.60 13.43
C LYS A 82 7.55 5.56 14.19
N PHE A 83 6.27 5.21 14.26
CA PHE A 83 5.24 5.96 14.97
C PHE A 83 4.73 5.14 16.14
N THR A 84 4.48 5.78 17.29
CA THR A 84 3.74 5.14 18.37
C THR A 84 2.26 5.03 18.02
N GLU A 85 1.56 4.08 18.63
CA GLU A 85 0.12 3.89 18.42
C GLU A 85 -0.69 5.15 18.75
N ASP A 86 -0.31 5.85 19.82
CA ASP A 86 -0.95 7.11 20.20
C ASP A 86 -0.71 8.24 19.19
N ALA A 87 0.47 8.28 18.54
CA ALA A 87 0.74 9.22 17.46
C ALA A 87 -0.12 8.90 16.23
N CYS A 88 -0.27 7.61 15.89
CA CYS A 88 -1.18 7.14 14.84
C CYS A 88 -2.64 7.49 15.14
N ARG A 89 -3.07 7.45 16.41
CA ARG A 89 -4.43 7.84 16.80
C ARG A 89 -4.73 9.32 16.51
N MET A 90 -3.75 10.21 16.60
CA MET A 90 -3.94 11.61 16.22
C MET A 90 -4.17 11.79 14.71
N MET A 91 -3.76 10.82 13.89
CA MET A 91 -3.86 10.84 12.44
C MET A 91 -5.17 10.25 11.89
N THR A 92 -5.99 9.60 12.73
CA THR A 92 -7.28 9.03 12.30
C THR A 92 -8.29 10.09 11.83
N LYS A 93 -8.14 11.32 12.33
CA LYS A 93 -8.93 12.49 11.94
C LYS A 93 -8.50 13.11 10.62
N VAL A 94 -7.32 12.77 10.11
CA VAL A 94 -6.84 13.27 8.82
C VAL A 94 -7.59 12.54 7.70
N PRO A 95 -8.22 13.25 6.75
CA PRO A 95 -8.89 12.59 5.64
C PRO A 95 -7.92 11.69 4.86
N ARG A 96 -8.36 10.48 4.50
CA ARG A 96 -7.51 9.45 3.87
C ARG A 96 -6.72 9.93 2.64
N VAL A 97 -7.29 10.86 1.87
CA VAL A 97 -6.65 11.45 0.67
C VAL A 97 -5.35 12.19 1.04
N PHE A 98 -5.28 12.76 2.24
CA PHE A 98 -4.14 13.54 2.73
C PHE A 98 -3.24 12.73 3.68
N LEU A 99 -3.62 11.52 4.08
CA LEU A 99 -2.90 10.73 5.08
C LEU A 99 -1.44 10.48 4.68
N LYS A 100 -1.19 10.10 3.41
CA LYS A 100 0.17 9.87 2.90
C LYS A 100 1.03 11.13 3.01
N THR A 101 0.52 12.27 2.56
CA THR A 101 1.25 13.55 2.60
C THR A 101 1.50 14.02 4.04
N ALA A 102 0.53 13.80 4.93
CA ALA A 102 0.66 14.13 6.33
C ALA A 102 1.73 13.26 7.02
N LEU A 103 1.71 11.94 6.80
CA LEU A 103 2.73 11.02 7.32
C LEU A 103 4.12 11.33 6.76
N GLN A 104 4.23 11.62 5.47
CA GLN A 104 5.51 11.98 4.86
C GLN A 104 6.11 13.22 5.53
N GLY A 105 5.33 14.27 5.74
CA GLY A 105 5.81 15.47 6.43
C GLY A 105 6.23 15.21 7.89
N CYS A 106 5.67 14.19 8.55
CA CYS A 106 6.12 13.79 9.88
C CYS A 106 7.47 13.06 9.82
N VAL A 107 7.65 12.19 8.82
CA VAL A 107 8.93 11.50 8.55
C VAL A 107 10.02 12.50 8.19
N ASP A 108 9.73 13.49 7.36
CA ASP A 108 10.70 14.51 6.94
C ASP A 108 11.14 15.37 8.14
N TRP A 109 10.18 15.81 8.97
CA TRP A 109 10.49 16.50 10.22
C TRP A 109 11.33 15.64 11.17
N ALA A 110 11.00 14.35 11.31
CA ALA A 110 11.75 13.44 12.17
C ALA A 110 13.19 13.24 11.67
N ARG A 111 13.39 13.19 10.34
CA ARG A 111 14.72 13.12 9.72
C ARG A 111 15.55 14.39 9.96
N GLU A 112 14.93 15.57 9.88
CA GLU A 112 15.59 16.85 10.18
C GLU A 112 15.98 16.98 11.67
N ASN A 113 15.17 16.43 12.57
CA ASN A 113 15.37 16.54 14.02
C ASN A 113 16.08 15.31 14.63
N ASN A 114 16.58 14.38 13.81
CA ASN A 114 17.23 13.12 14.22
C ASN A 114 16.38 12.26 15.17
N VAL A 115 15.06 12.25 14.97
CA VAL A 115 14.11 11.45 15.75
C VAL A 115 13.77 10.17 14.98
N THR A 116 13.88 9.02 15.63
CA THR A 116 13.52 7.71 15.05
C THR A 116 12.15 7.21 15.52
N LEU A 117 11.62 7.74 16.62
CA LEU A 117 10.31 7.36 17.16
C LEU A 117 9.42 8.61 17.34
N ILE A 118 8.37 8.69 16.54
CA ILE A 118 7.42 9.80 16.57
C ILE A 118 6.36 9.53 17.64
N THR A 119 6.29 10.42 18.63
CA THR A 119 5.37 10.39 19.76
C THR A 119 4.28 11.46 19.59
N PRO A 120 3.20 11.44 20.40
CA PRO A 120 2.16 12.46 20.37
C PRO A 120 2.68 13.90 20.59
N GLU A 121 3.78 14.05 21.32
CA GLU A 121 4.41 15.36 21.55
C GLU A 121 5.02 15.92 20.27
N HIS A 122 5.76 15.10 19.53
CA HIS A 122 6.30 15.45 18.21
C HIS A 122 5.16 15.83 17.25
N MET A 123 4.05 15.11 17.27
CA MET A 123 2.88 15.41 16.45
C MET A 123 2.26 16.78 16.75
N LYS A 124 2.20 17.19 18.02
CA LYS A 124 1.72 18.53 18.40
C LYS A 124 2.65 19.63 17.87
N ILE A 125 3.97 19.46 18.01
CA ILE A 125 4.97 20.41 17.52
C ILE A 125 4.85 20.61 15.99
N ILE A 126 4.67 19.51 15.24
CA ILE A 126 4.52 19.54 13.78
C ILE A 126 3.23 20.26 13.38
N ASN A 127 2.14 20.01 14.11
CA ASN A 127 0.85 20.63 13.81
C ASN A 127 0.84 22.14 14.15
N ASP A 128 1.51 22.53 15.24
CA ASP A 128 1.67 23.93 15.64
C ASP A 128 2.53 24.72 14.64
N LYS A 129 3.62 24.13 14.12
CA LYS A 129 4.42 24.72 13.03
C LYS A 129 3.56 24.98 11.79
N ARG A 130 2.80 23.98 11.33
CA ARG A 130 1.92 24.10 10.16
C ARG A 130 0.79 25.12 10.34
N SER A 131 0.27 25.26 11.55
CA SER A 131 -0.78 26.24 11.87
C SER A 131 -0.25 27.67 11.82
N LYS A 132 0.99 27.88 12.27
CA LYS A 132 1.69 29.18 12.18
C LYS A 132 2.03 29.57 10.75
N GLU A 133 2.39 28.60 9.90
CA GLU A 133 2.66 28.83 8.47
C GLU A 133 1.39 29.13 7.66
N LYS A 134 0.23 28.62 8.06
CA LYS A 134 -1.07 28.91 7.41
C LYS A 134 -1.63 30.30 7.71
N ASN A 135 -1.23 30.92 8.81
CA ASN A 135 -1.68 32.26 9.21
C ASN A 135 -0.79 33.39 8.66
N LYS A 136 0.06 33.08 7.68
CA LYS A 136 0.98 33.99 7.01
C LYS A 136 0.67 34.00 5.52
#